data_AF-A0A226DMD4-F1
#
_entry.id   AF-A0A226DMD4-F1
#
_cell.length_a   1.000
_cell.length_b   1.000
_cell.length_c   1.000
_cell.angle_alpha   90.00
_cell.angle_beta   90.00
_cell.angle_gamma   90.00
#
_symmetry.space_group_name_H-M   'P 1'
#
loop_
_entity.id
_entity.type
_entity.pdbx_description
1 polymer ?
#
loop_
_entity_poly.entity_id
_entity_poly.type
_entity_poly.pdbx_seq_one_letter_code
_entity_poly.pdbx_strand_id
1 'polypeptide(L)'
;MPQFAGYVLSGSVLIAFALKWSLDATSDNPSDHVYTLDTTRSSSRGSSSTKKRRRRCPCKLEHWPLQGLTKLGVASLGLGASLHAAYPQGEFKFVGHILYATIYLFFALSGLVDVLVFYCPTVMPFGLEKFALSLAFLIEGLMFNLHRNHESFIEQHVHLLLVCAIYACALITLVEIVMPWSRIVRFGRALFSLLHGSWFIQAGFILFNPTSSSVTWSSSDDYNSALIWISLTFAWHCAGALVILLILMALSRKRTPILGVPPPMQMEQFEERERSIVSIPRCHFSSMSNYGDMNNMKA
;
A
#
# COMPACT_ATOMS: atom_id res chain seq x y z
N MET A 1 -5.35 -14.08 -25.53
CA MET A 1 -5.75 -14.99 -24.42
C MET A 1 -4.87 -14.81 -23.18
N PRO A 2 -3.53 -15.00 -23.18
CA PRO A 2 -2.71 -14.90 -21.95
C PRO A 2 -2.61 -13.48 -21.38
N GLN A 3 -2.58 -12.45 -22.23
CA GLN A 3 -2.51 -11.05 -21.79
C GLN A 3 -3.79 -10.62 -21.04
N PHE A 4 -4.98 -10.94 -21.56
CA PHE A 4 -6.26 -10.70 -20.88
C PHE A 4 -6.30 -11.27 -19.46
N ALA A 5 -5.85 -12.53 -19.30
CA ALA A 5 -5.79 -13.18 -17.98
C ALA A 5 -4.89 -12.42 -17.00
N GLY A 6 -3.79 -11.82 -17.49
CA GLY A 6 -2.92 -10.95 -16.69
C GLY A 6 -3.64 -9.71 -16.15
N TYR A 7 -4.41 -9.02 -17.00
CA TYR A 7 -5.20 -7.83 -16.58
C TYR A 7 -6.24 -8.19 -15.52
N VAL A 8 -6.96 -9.29 -15.72
CA VAL A 8 -7.98 -9.75 -14.77
C VAL A 8 -7.36 -10.18 -13.44
N LEU A 9 -6.26 -10.93 -13.48
CA LEU A 9 -5.55 -11.37 -12.29
C LEU A 9 -5.02 -10.19 -11.47
N SER A 10 -4.28 -9.27 -12.09
CA SER A 10 -3.74 -8.08 -11.43
C SER A 10 -4.85 -7.22 -10.83
N GLY A 11 -5.92 -6.96 -11.61
CA GLY A 11 -7.06 -6.18 -11.13
C GLY A 11 -7.78 -6.83 -9.94
N SER A 12 -7.94 -8.15 -9.96
CA SER A 12 -8.61 -8.90 -8.88
C SER A 12 -7.80 -8.86 -7.58
N VAL A 13 -6.47 -9.01 -7.68
CA VAL A 13 -5.55 -8.93 -6.53
C VAL A 13 -5.61 -7.53 -5.90
N LEU A 14 -5.59 -6.47 -6.72
CA LEU A 14 -5.70 -5.09 -6.24
C LEU A 14 -7.03 -4.81 -5.54
N ILE A 15 -8.15 -5.28 -6.11
CA ILE A 15 -9.47 -5.14 -5.49
C ILE A 15 -9.51 -5.88 -4.14
N ALA A 16 -8.99 -7.10 -4.06
CA ALA A 16 -8.97 -7.87 -2.83
C ALA A 16 -8.17 -7.14 -1.72
N PHE A 17 -7.00 -6.57 -2.06
CA PHE A 17 -6.23 -5.74 -1.13
C PHE A 17 -6.98 -4.48 -0.74
N ALA A 18 -7.63 -3.79 -1.67
CA ALA A 18 -8.38 -2.59 -1.39
C ALA A 18 -9.56 -2.83 -0.43
N LEU A 19 -10.27 -3.95 -0.61
CA LEU A 19 -11.32 -4.38 0.30
C LEU A 19 -10.76 -4.72 1.68
N LYS A 20 -9.66 -5.46 1.75
CA LYS A 20 -8.97 -5.74 3.02
C LYS A 20 -8.59 -4.44 3.74
N TRP A 21 -7.91 -3.52 3.05
CA TRP A 21 -7.48 -2.24 3.64
C TRP A 21 -8.65 -1.38 4.08
N SER A 22 -9.77 -1.42 3.36
CA SER A 22 -11.01 -0.77 3.80
C SER A 22 -11.54 -1.36 5.10
N LEU A 23 -11.55 -2.70 5.23
CA LEU A 23 -11.98 -3.38 6.44
C LEU A 23 -11.03 -3.08 7.61
N ASP A 24 -9.72 -3.10 7.39
CA ASP A 24 -8.71 -2.78 8.41
C ASP A 24 -8.88 -1.33 8.88
N ALA A 25 -9.02 -0.37 7.95
CA ALA A 25 -9.26 1.05 8.27
C ALA A 25 -10.55 1.28 9.06
N THR A 26 -11.51 0.35 8.99
CA THR A 26 -12.75 0.40 9.78
C THR A 26 -12.68 -0.31 11.12
N SER A 27 -11.80 -1.32 11.23
CA SER A 27 -11.60 -2.10 12.44
C SER A 27 -10.61 -1.43 13.39
N ASP A 28 -9.74 -0.57 12.88
CA ASP A 28 -8.86 0.27 13.69
C ASP A 28 -9.69 1.16 14.62
N ASN A 29 -9.76 0.74 15.88
CA ASN A 29 -10.35 1.51 16.95
C ASN A 29 -9.44 2.72 17.22
N PRO A 30 -9.94 3.97 17.27
CA PRO A 30 -9.12 5.15 17.56
C PRO A 30 -8.29 5.06 18.85
N SER A 31 -8.66 4.13 19.75
CA SER A 31 -7.98 3.86 21.00
C SER A 31 -6.65 3.10 20.85
N ASP A 32 -6.42 2.30 19.81
CA ASP A 32 -5.26 1.39 19.74
C ASP A 32 -3.94 2.09 19.36
N HIS A 33 -4.01 3.28 18.75
CA HIS A 33 -2.83 4.12 18.50
C HIS A 33 -2.34 4.90 19.73
N VAL A 34 -3.19 5.06 20.76
CA VAL A 34 -2.78 5.70 22.03
C VAL A 34 -2.01 4.70 22.91
N TYR A 35 -2.38 3.42 22.90
CA TYR A 35 -1.72 2.41 23.75
C TYR A 35 -0.38 1.90 23.20
N THR A 36 -0.13 1.96 21.89
CA THR A 36 1.11 1.44 21.30
C THR A 36 2.34 2.31 21.56
N LEU A 37 2.17 3.60 21.89
CA LEU A 37 3.28 4.45 22.33
C LEU A 37 3.52 4.41 23.84
N ASP A 38 2.49 4.17 24.66
CA ASP A 38 2.63 4.10 26.13
C ASP A 38 3.19 2.76 26.63
N THR A 39 2.99 1.67 25.89
CA THR A 39 3.40 0.33 26.36
C THR A 39 4.93 0.12 26.34
N THR A 40 5.70 1.00 25.70
CA THR A 40 7.17 0.94 25.77
C THR A 40 7.75 1.67 26.99
N ARG A 41 6.92 2.35 27.81
CA ARG A 41 7.42 3.15 28.94
C ARG A 41 6.87 2.79 30.32
N SER A 42 5.90 1.86 30.42
CA SER A 42 5.37 1.42 31.72
C SER A 42 5.62 -0.06 32.00
N SER A 43 6.88 -0.38 32.30
CA SER A 43 7.21 -1.53 33.14
C SER A 43 7.38 -1.06 34.58
N SER A 44 6.30 -0.67 35.24
CA SER A 44 6.26 -0.69 36.71
C SER A 44 4.83 -0.62 37.25
N ARG A 45 4.44 -1.73 37.90
CA ARG A 45 3.49 -1.84 39.03
C ARG A 45 2.01 -1.52 38.76
N GLY A 46 1.16 -2.50 39.06
CA GLY A 46 -0.22 -2.25 39.51
C GLY A 46 -1.25 -3.27 39.03
N SER A 47 -1.57 -4.23 39.89
CA SER A 47 -2.72 -5.13 39.74
C SER A 47 -4.04 -4.32 39.71
N SER A 48 -4.86 -4.51 38.67
CA SER A 48 -6.32 -4.31 38.79
C SER A 48 -7.08 -5.13 37.74
N SER A 49 -8.06 -5.89 38.24
CA SER A 49 -8.96 -6.75 37.49
C SER A 49 -9.83 -5.92 36.53
N THR A 50 -9.70 -6.16 35.22
CA THR A 50 -10.70 -5.75 34.23
C THR A 50 -11.10 -6.90 33.30
N LYS A 51 -12.42 -7.06 33.23
CA LYS A 51 -13.23 -8.08 32.55
C LYS A 51 -12.66 -8.55 31.20
N LYS A 52 -12.48 -9.87 31.06
CA LYS A 52 -12.30 -10.60 29.79
C LYS A 52 -13.38 -10.17 28.78
N ARG A 53 -13.04 -9.26 27.89
CA ARG A 53 -13.90 -8.79 26.79
C ARG A 53 -13.86 -9.84 25.69
N ARG A 54 -15.04 -10.39 25.35
CA ARG A 54 -15.29 -11.43 24.33
C ARG A 54 -14.44 -11.20 23.07
N ARG A 55 -13.38 -11.99 22.91
CA ARG A 55 -12.60 -12.08 21.68
C ARG A 55 -13.46 -12.76 20.61
N ARG A 56 -13.62 -12.06 19.49
CA ARG A 56 -14.20 -12.57 18.24
C ARG A 56 -13.31 -13.71 17.72
N CYS A 57 -13.92 -14.72 17.11
CA CYS A 57 -13.37 -16.01 16.63
C CYS A 57 -11.83 -16.13 16.55
N PRO A 58 -11.22 -17.13 17.24
CA PRO A 58 -9.81 -17.43 17.09
C PRO A 58 -9.62 -18.35 15.88
N CYS A 59 -9.31 -17.77 14.72
CA CYS A 59 -8.81 -18.57 13.59
C CYS A 59 -7.31 -18.30 13.46
N LYS A 60 -6.53 -19.38 13.40
CA LYS A 60 -5.06 -19.53 13.37
C LYS A 60 -4.28 -18.71 12.31
N LEU A 61 -4.92 -17.73 11.68
CA LEU A 61 -4.39 -16.91 10.59
C LEU A 61 -3.51 -15.74 11.08
N GLU A 62 -3.48 -15.49 12.39
CA GLU A 62 -2.79 -14.36 13.03
C GLU A 62 -1.26 -14.51 13.12
N HIS A 63 -0.70 -15.68 12.77
CA HIS A 63 0.75 -15.94 12.88
C HIS A 63 1.54 -15.70 11.58
N TRP A 64 0.89 -15.41 10.45
CA TRP A 64 1.57 -15.34 9.15
C TRP A 64 1.39 -13.97 8.47
N PRO A 65 2.44 -13.39 7.86
CA PRO A 65 2.37 -12.14 7.11
C PRO A 65 1.70 -12.36 5.74
N LEU A 66 0.41 -12.72 5.74
CA LEU A 66 -0.33 -13.09 4.54
C LEU A 66 -0.30 -12.03 3.44
N GLN A 67 -0.27 -10.75 3.81
CA GLN A 67 -0.17 -9.68 2.81
C GLN A 67 1.15 -9.75 2.04
N GLY A 68 2.27 -9.86 2.77
CA GLY A 68 3.59 -9.99 2.17
C GLY A 68 3.76 -11.29 1.39
N LEU A 69 3.28 -12.41 1.94
CA LEU A 69 3.34 -13.71 1.27
C LEU A 69 2.51 -13.75 -0.02
N THR A 70 1.30 -13.19 -0.02
CA THR A 70 0.47 -13.13 -1.22
C THR A 70 1.12 -12.24 -2.28
N LYS A 71 1.64 -11.06 -1.90
CA LYS A 71 2.39 -10.19 -2.84
C LYS A 71 3.58 -10.93 -3.42
N LEU A 72 4.41 -11.54 -2.57
CA LEU A 72 5.62 -12.24 -2.96
C LEU A 72 5.32 -13.44 -3.88
N GLY A 73 4.30 -14.24 -3.54
CA GLY A 73 3.88 -15.39 -4.32
C GLY A 73 3.35 -15.00 -5.71
N VAL A 74 2.39 -14.07 -5.76
CA VAL A 74 1.82 -13.59 -7.03
C VAL A 74 2.90 -12.94 -7.91
N ALA A 75 3.75 -12.10 -7.31
CA ALA A 75 4.81 -11.41 -8.04
C ALA A 75 5.91 -12.37 -8.53
N SER A 76 6.29 -13.39 -7.75
CA SER A 76 7.28 -14.40 -8.18
C SER A 76 6.76 -15.23 -9.36
N LEU A 77 5.48 -15.61 -9.34
CA LEU A 77 4.84 -16.30 -10.47
C LEU A 77 4.80 -15.41 -11.72
N GLY A 78 4.41 -14.14 -11.57
CA GLY A 78 4.40 -13.17 -12.67
C GLY A 78 5.79 -12.90 -13.24
N LEU A 79 6.81 -12.79 -12.38
CA LEU A 79 8.21 -12.62 -12.77
C LEU A 79 8.71 -13.84 -13.56
N GLY A 80 8.49 -15.05 -13.06
CA GLY A 80 8.87 -16.28 -13.74
C GLY A 80 8.21 -16.42 -15.11
N ALA A 81 6.90 -16.14 -15.20
CA ALA A 81 6.17 -16.16 -16.46
C ALA A 81 6.71 -15.11 -17.46
N SER A 82 7.02 -13.90 -16.98
CA SER A 82 7.54 -12.81 -17.82
C SER A 82 8.94 -13.11 -18.34
N LEU A 83 9.82 -13.66 -17.49
CA LEU A 83 11.18 -14.05 -17.89
C LEU A 83 11.16 -15.24 -18.87
N HIS A 84 10.30 -16.23 -18.64
CA HIS A 84 10.13 -17.34 -19.56
C HIS A 84 9.65 -16.86 -20.94
N ALA A 85 8.68 -15.94 -20.97
CA ALA A 85 8.17 -15.34 -22.20
C ALA A 85 9.21 -14.42 -22.89
N ALA A 86 10.12 -13.80 -22.14
CA ALA A 86 11.19 -12.97 -22.70
C ALA A 86 12.29 -13.80 -23.41
N TYR A 87 12.50 -15.05 -22.99
CA TYR A 87 13.54 -15.96 -23.50
C TYR A 87 13.01 -17.34 -23.92
N PRO A 88 12.10 -17.42 -24.91
CA PRO A 88 11.48 -18.70 -25.30
C PRO A 88 12.48 -19.73 -25.86
N GLN A 89 13.65 -19.28 -26.36
CA GLN A 89 14.73 -20.16 -26.87
C GLN A 89 16.13 -19.62 -26.52
N GLY A 90 16.28 -18.87 -25.42
CA GLY A 90 17.56 -18.26 -25.03
C GLY A 90 17.95 -16.99 -25.81
N GLU A 91 17.21 -16.62 -26.86
CA GLU A 91 17.38 -15.34 -27.56
C GLU A 91 16.39 -14.29 -27.06
N PHE A 92 16.90 -13.08 -26.82
CA PHE A 92 16.10 -11.93 -26.41
C PHE A 92 15.28 -11.40 -27.59
N LYS A 93 13.95 -11.50 -27.52
CA LYS A 93 13.06 -11.08 -28.63
C LYS A 93 12.12 -9.92 -28.30
N PHE A 94 11.76 -9.72 -27.03
CA PHE A 94 10.66 -8.82 -26.68
C PHE A 94 10.97 -7.97 -25.44
N VAL A 95 11.29 -6.69 -25.67
CA VAL A 95 11.50 -5.67 -24.63
C VAL A 95 10.27 -5.52 -23.72
N GLY A 96 9.05 -5.68 -24.26
CA GLY A 96 7.81 -5.59 -23.50
C GLY A 96 7.71 -6.58 -22.33
N HIS A 97 8.19 -7.82 -22.49
CA HIS A 97 8.17 -8.81 -21.41
C HIS A 97 9.13 -8.47 -20.25
N ILE A 98 10.22 -7.74 -20.54
CA ILE A 98 11.13 -7.23 -19.50
C ILE A 98 10.49 -6.09 -18.70
N LEU A 99 9.65 -5.26 -19.33
CA LEU A 99 8.90 -4.22 -18.60
C LEU A 99 8.01 -4.87 -17.53
N TYR A 100 7.23 -5.90 -17.89
CA TYR A 100 6.40 -6.62 -16.93
C TYR A 100 7.22 -7.35 -15.86
N ALA A 101 8.35 -7.97 -16.23
CA ALA A 101 9.27 -8.58 -15.26
C ALA A 101 9.76 -7.56 -14.22
N THR A 102 10.07 -6.34 -14.66
CA THR A 102 10.49 -5.24 -13.75
C THR A 102 9.36 -4.87 -12.78
N ILE A 103 8.12 -4.72 -13.26
CA ILE A 103 6.96 -4.46 -12.40
C ILE A 103 6.82 -5.55 -11.32
N TYR A 104 6.82 -6.82 -11.73
CA TYR A 104 6.72 -7.95 -10.80
C TYR A 104 7.87 -8.00 -9.81
N LEU A 105 9.10 -7.68 -10.21
CA LEU A 105 10.25 -7.60 -9.30
C LEU A 105 10.01 -6.59 -8.17
N PHE A 106 9.54 -5.37 -8.49
CA PHE A 106 9.29 -4.36 -7.48
C PHE A 106 8.12 -4.72 -6.54
N PHE A 107 7.07 -5.38 -7.05
CA PHE A 107 6.01 -5.92 -6.19
C PHE A 107 6.49 -7.08 -5.31
N ALA A 108 7.40 -7.93 -5.79
CA ALA A 108 8.04 -8.97 -4.99
C ALA A 108 8.88 -8.36 -3.87
N LEU A 109 9.65 -7.30 -4.15
CA LEU A 109 10.40 -6.55 -3.15
C LEU A 109 9.47 -5.88 -2.11
N SER A 110 8.34 -5.29 -2.54
CA SER A 110 7.32 -4.80 -1.59
C SER A 110 6.78 -5.93 -0.71
N GLY A 111 6.49 -7.09 -1.27
CA GLY A 111 6.08 -8.27 -0.50
C GLY A 111 7.13 -8.74 0.49
N LEU A 112 8.41 -8.73 0.09
CA LEU A 112 9.54 -9.06 0.96
C LEU A 112 9.66 -8.08 2.13
N VAL A 113 9.54 -6.77 1.86
CA VAL A 113 9.53 -5.74 2.91
C VAL A 113 8.40 -5.97 3.91
N ASP A 114 7.18 -6.28 3.45
CA ASP A 114 6.04 -6.60 4.33
C ASP A 114 6.36 -7.80 5.24
N VAL A 115 7.04 -8.84 4.71
CA VAL A 115 7.46 -10.02 5.49
C VAL A 115 8.56 -9.66 6.49
N LEU A 116 9.55 -8.87 6.09
CA LEU A 116 10.65 -8.47 6.97
C LEU A 116 10.18 -7.56 8.11
N VAL A 117 9.27 -6.62 7.84
CA VAL A 117 8.66 -5.77 8.87
C VAL A 117 7.89 -6.62 9.89
N PHE A 118 7.24 -7.70 9.46
CA PHE A 118 6.53 -8.61 10.37
C PHE A 118 7.46 -9.40 11.29
N TYR A 119 8.59 -9.93 10.78
CA TYR A 119 9.53 -10.73 11.58
C TYR A 119 10.55 -9.88 12.35
N CYS A 120 10.88 -8.68 11.87
CA CYS A 120 11.90 -7.80 12.44
C CYS A 120 11.36 -6.38 12.73
N PRO A 121 10.28 -6.22 13.53
CA PRO A 121 9.64 -4.93 13.74
C PRO A 121 10.51 -3.91 14.48
N THR A 122 11.53 -4.36 15.22
CA THR A 122 12.45 -3.48 15.97
C THR A 122 13.56 -2.88 15.13
N VAL A 123 13.84 -3.45 13.96
CA VAL A 123 14.93 -3.01 13.06
C VAL A 123 14.41 -2.10 11.95
N MET A 124 13.17 -2.34 11.50
CA MET A 124 12.62 -1.64 10.34
C MET A 124 11.96 -0.30 10.73
N PRO A 125 12.19 0.78 9.96
CA PRO A 125 11.57 2.06 10.22
C PRO A 125 10.06 2.02 9.95
N PHE A 126 9.31 2.81 10.73
CA PHE A 126 7.87 2.95 10.57
C PHE A 126 7.52 3.46 9.16
N GLY A 127 6.59 2.78 8.49
CA GLY A 127 6.11 3.17 7.16
C GLY A 127 6.92 2.62 5.97
N LEU A 128 7.99 1.84 6.20
CA LEU A 128 8.78 1.24 5.12
C LEU A 128 7.93 0.37 4.17
N GLU A 129 6.96 -0.37 4.71
CA GLU A 129 5.97 -1.16 3.96
C GLU A 129 5.20 -0.31 2.93
N LYS A 130 4.78 0.90 3.33
CA LYS A 130 3.99 1.82 2.49
C LYS A 130 4.88 2.51 1.47
N PHE A 131 6.11 2.85 1.87
CA PHE A 131 7.12 3.39 0.96
C PHE A 131 7.44 2.40 -0.16
N ALA A 132 7.75 1.14 0.19
CA ALA A 132 8.04 0.09 -0.78
C ALA A 132 6.85 -0.18 -1.71
N LEU A 133 5.62 -0.18 -1.18
CA LEU A 133 4.41 -0.33 -1.99
C LEU A 133 4.21 0.85 -2.94
N SER A 134 4.40 2.09 -2.47
CA SER A 134 4.29 3.28 -3.33
C SER A 134 5.35 3.28 -4.43
N LEU A 135 6.58 2.89 -4.11
CA LEU A 135 7.65 2.74 -5.09
C LEU A 135 7.31 1.69 -6.15
N ALA A 136 6.70 0.57 -5.76
CA ALA A 136 6.21 -0.43 -6.71
C ALA A 136 5.15 0.16 -7.66
N PHE A 137 4.19 0.92 -7.15
CA PHE A 137 3.22 1.64 -8.00
C PHE A 137 3.86 2.69 -8.91
N LEU A 138 4.87 3.44 -8.44
CA LEU A 138 5.58 4.42 -9.27
C LEU A 138 6.29 3.75 -10.44
N ILE A 139 6.97 2.62 -10.19
CA ILE A 139 7.63 1.85 -11.24
C ILE A 139 6.60 1.23 -12.18
N GLU A 140 5.49 0.69 -11.68
CA GLU A 140 4.39 0.21 -12.50
C GLU A 140 3.88 1.29 -13.46
N GLY A 141 3.56 2.48 -12.94
CA GLY A 141 3.09 3.61 -13.74
C GLY A 141 4.11 4.06 -14.77
N LEU A 142 5.40 4.10 -14.41
CA LEU A 142 6.47 4.42 -15.34
C LEU A 142 6.59 3.39 -16.47
N MET A 143 6.58 2.10 -16.15
CA MET A 143 6.69 1.01 -17.13
C MET A 143 5.50 1.02 -18.10
N PHE A 144 4.27 1.21 -17.61
CA PHE A 144 3.08 1.34 -18.48
C PHE A 144 3.12 2.59 -19.35
N ASN A 145 3.64 3.71 -18.84
CA ASN A 145 3.78 4.92 -19.63
C ASN A 145 4.82 4.75 -20.75
N LEU A 146 5.90 3.99 -20.52
CA LEU A 146 6.88 3.64 -21.56
C LEU A 146 6.28 2.68 -22.61
N HIS A 147 5.49 1.70 -22.17
CA HIS A 147 4.82 0.75 -23.07
C HIS A 147 3.84 1.44 -24.03
N ARG A 148 3.15 2.48 -23.56
CA ARG A 148 2.14 3.24 -24.31
C ARG A 148 2.61 3.74 -25.69
N ASN A 149 3.88 4.07 -25.85
CA ASN A 149 4.39 4.75 -27.06
C ASN A 149 4.33 3.89 -28.34
N HIS A 150 4.05 2.60 -28.22
CA HIS A 150 4.02 1.67 -29.36
C HIS A 150 2.61 1.23 -29.77
N GLU A 151 1.57 1.63 -29.02
CA GLU A 151 0.21 1.13 -29.21
C GLU A 151 -0.69 2.08 -30.01
N SER A 152 -1.83 1.56 -30.48
CA SER A 152 -2.83 2.35 -31.21
C SER A 152 -3.47 3.43 -30.34
N PHE A 153 -4.04 4.47 -30.97
CA PHE A 153 -4.56 5.64 -30.26
C PHE A 153 -5.58 5.34 -29.14
N ILE A 154 -6.44 4.34 -29.33
CA ILE A 154 -7.43 3.92 -28.31
C ILE A 154 -6.71 3.26 -27.13
N GLU A 155 -5.75 2.38 -27.41
CA GLU A 155 -4.96 1.68 -26.41
C GLU A 155 -4.15 2.67 -25.58
N GLN A 156 -3.60 3.70 -26.23
CA GLN A 156 -2.91 4.79 -25.56
C GLN A 156 -3.81 5.52 -24.55
N HIS A 157 -5.07 5.80 -24.93
CA HIS A 157 -6.02 6.47 -24.04
C HIS A 157 -6.43 5.58 -22.84
N VAL A 158 -6.69 4.30 -23.09
CA VAL A 158 -7.01 3.32 -22.03
C VAL A 158 -5.84 3.19 -21.03
N HIS A 159 -4.61 3.10 -21.55
CA HIS A 159 -3.40 3.04 -20.74
C HIS A 159 -3.09 4.35 -20.01
N LEU A 160 -3.37 5.51 -20.61
CA LEU A 160 -3.24 6.80 -19.93
C LEU A 160 -4.13 6.85 -18.69
N LEU A 161 -5.40 6.46 -18.81
CA LEU A 161 -6.33 6.42 -17.67
C LEU A 161 -5.86 5.44 -16.58
N LEU A 162 -5.28 4.30 -16.99
CA LEU A 162 -4.69 3.33 -16.06
C LEU A 162 -3.49 3.94 -15.32
N VAL A 163 -2.57 4.58 -16.03
CA VAL A 163 -1.39 5.27 -15.47
C VAL A 163 -1.82 6.36 -14.50
N CYS A 164 -2.88 7.12 -14.80
CA CYS A 164 -3.44 8.10 -13.87
C CYS A 164 -3.92 7.46 -12.56
N ALA A 165 -4.62 6.32 -12.63
CA ALA A 165 -5.06 5.60 -11.45
C ALA A 165 -3.88 5.03 -10.63
N ILE A 166 -2.85 4.49 -11.30
CA ILE A 166 -1.62 4.01 -10.66
C ILE A 166 -0.91 5.14 -9.91
N TYR A 167 -0.71 6.30 -10.56
CA TYR A 167 -0.07 7.43 -9.90
C TYR A 167 -0.89 7.97 -8.73
N ALA A 168 -2.22 7.99 -8.84
CA ALA A 168 -3.08 8.34 -7.71
C ALA A 168 -2.89 7.36 -6.52
N CYS A 169 -2.79 6.05 -6.78
CA CYS A 169 -2.44 5.02 -5.78
C CYS A 169 -1.05 5.26 -5.16
N ALA A 170 -0.05 5.58 -5.97
CA ALA A 170 1.31 5.85 -5.49
C ALA A 170 1.33 7.08 -4.57
N LEU A 171 0.75 8.19 -5.03
CA LEU A 171 0.72 9.47 -4.32
C LEU A 171 -0.05 9.36 -3.00
N ILE A 172 -1.25 8.79 -3.00
CA ILE A 172 -2.03 8.65 -1.75
C ILE A 172 -1.31 7.76 -0.74
N THR A 173 -0.58 6.74 -1.20
CA THR A 173 0.21 5.87 -0.33
C THR A 173 1.41 6.62 0.28
N LEU A 174 2.05 7.54 -0.45
CA LEU A 174 3.07 8.44 0.12
C LEU A 174 2.46 9.41 1.13
N VAL A 175 1.31 9.99 0.81
CA VAL A 175 0.59 10.89 1.71
C VAL A 175 0.23 10.18 3.02
N GLU A 176 -0.09 8.88 2.98
CA GLU A 176 -0.34 8.06 4.17
C GLU A 176 0.88 7.91 5.09
N ILE A 177 2.09 7.99 4.56
CA ILE A 177 3.33 7.97 5.36
C ILE A 177 3.45 9.27 6.17
N VAL A 178 3.09 10.40 5.56
CA VAL A 178 3.18 11.73 6.19
C VAL A 178 2.02 11.97 7.16
N MET A 179 0.82 11.49 6.82
CA MET A 179 -0.41 11.70 7.61
C MET A 179 -1.07 10.38 8.03
N PRO A 180 -0.39 9.50 8.77
CA PRO A 180 -0.92 8.18 9.15
C PRO A 180 -2.14 8.25 10.08
N TRP A 181 -2.35 9.39 10.77
CA TRP A 181 -3.52 9.62 11.63
C TRP A 181 -4.80 9.94 10.85
N SER A 182 -4.69 10.37 9.58
CA SER A 182 -5.85 10.74 8.79
C SER A 182 -6.56 9.51 8.24
N ARG A 183 -7.74 9.21 8.80
CA ARG A 183 -8.62 8.14 8.28
C ARG A 183 -9.00 8.37 6.81
N ILE A 184 -9.17 9.63 6.41
CA ILE A 184 -9.49 10.00 5.03
C ILE A 184 -8.41 9.53 4.06
N VAL A 185 -7.13 9.67 4.44
CA VAL A 185 -6.01 9.23 3.61
C VAL A 185 -6.00 7.70 3.46
N ARG A 186 -6.23 6.95 4.55
CA ARG A 186 -6.33 5.48 4.51
C ARG A 186 -7.49 5.01 3.61
N PHE A 187 -8.65 5.66 3.71
CA PHE A 187 -9.78 5.39 2.83
C PHE A 187 -9.51 5.80 1.38
N GLY A 188 -8.77 6.90 1.18
CA GLY A 188 -8.30 7.34 -0.14
C GLY A 188 -7.41 6.28 -0.81
N ARG A 189 -6.49 5.66 -0.07
CA ARG A 189 -5.67 4.56 -0.60
C ARG A 189 -6.52 3.38 -1.06
N ALA A 190 -7.52 2.99 -0.26
CA ALA A 190 -8.44 1.94 -0.66
C ALA A 190 -9.28 2.35 -1.89
N LEU A 191 -9.77 3.58 -1.95
CA LEU A 191 -10.54 4.12 -3.07
C LEU A 191 -9.76 4.04 -4.38
N PHE A 192 -8.55 4.61 -4.41
CA PHE A 192 -7.73 4.61 -5.62
C PHE A 192 -7.31 3.19 -6.00
N SER A 193 -7.12 2.29 -5.04
CA SER A 193 -6.79 0.88 -5.32
C SER A 193 -7.98 0.11 -5.92
N LEU A 194 -9.22 0.42 -5.51
CA LEU A 194 -10.43 -0.10 -6.15
C LEU A 194 -10.57 0.42 -7.60
N LEU A 195 -10.34 1.72 -7.79
CA LEU A 195 -10.35 2.33 -9.13
C LEU A 195 -9.29 1.68 -10.02
N HIS A 196 -8.06 1.58 -9.53
CA HIS A 196 -6.94 0.97 -10.22
C HIS A 196 -7.24 -0.49 -10.62
N GLY A 197 -7.67 -1.33 -9.67
CA GLY A 197 -7.95 -2.73 -9.95
C GLY A 197 -9.16 -2.95 -10.87
N SER A 198 -10.23 -2.18 -10.69
CA SER A 198 -11.43 -2.30 -11.54
C SER A 198 -11.17 -1.80 -12.97
N TRP A 199 -10.37 -0.74 -13.12
CA TRP A 199 -9.96 -0.27 -14.44
C TRP A 199 -9.01 -1.25 -15.13
N PHE A 200 -8.13 -1.94 -14.41
CA PHE A 200 -7.31 -3.02 -14.96
C PHE A 200 -8.19 -4.09 -15.65
N ILE A 201 -9.25 -4.53 -14.98
CA ILE A 201 -10.19 -5.52 -15.54
C ILE A 201 -10.89 -4.93 -16.78
N GLN A 202 -11.42 -3.71 -16.68
CA GLN A 202 -12.12 -3.05 -17.79
C GLN A 202 -11.22 -2.81 -19.00
N ALA A 203 -9.97 -2.38 -18.78
CA ALA A 203 -8.96 -2.23 -19.81
C ALA A 203 -8.66 -3.56 -20.52
N GLY A 204 -8.57 -4.67 -19.76
CA GLY A 204 -8.45 -6.00 -20.33
C GLY A 204 -9.59 -6.33 -21.30
N PHE A 205 -10.84 -6.01 -20.94
CA PHE A 205 -12.00 -6.22 -21.82
C PHE A 205 -11.99 -5.33 -23.07
N ILE A 206 -11.61 -4.06 -22.93
CA ILE A 206 -11.55 -3.12 -24.07
C ILE A 206 -10.48 -3.56 -25.08
N LEU A 207 -9.31 -3.98 -24.60
CA LEU A 207 -8.14 -4.29 -25.43
C LEU A 207 -8.17 -5.70 -26.03
N PHE A 208 -8.68 -6.67 -25.27
CA PHE A 208 -8.58 -8.10 -25.64
C PHE A 208 -9.95 -8.76 -25.77
N ASN A 209 -10.98 -8.00 -26.18
CA ASN A 209 -12.38 -8.43 -26.25
C ASN A 209 -12.53 -9.94 -26.54
N PRO A 210 -12.95 -10.76 -25.56
CA PRO A 210 -13.02 -12.21 -25.72
C PRO A 210 -14.19 -12.64 -26.63
N THR A 211 -15.12 -11.73 -26.93
CA THR A 211 -16.32 -11.93 -27.74
C THR A 211 -16.17 -11.23 -29.09
N SER A 212 -15.33 -11.83 -29.95
CA SER A 212 -15.27 -11.85 -31.43
C SER A 212 -15.93 -10.80 -32.34
N SER A 213 -16.21 -9.57 -31.89
CA SER A 213 -16.56 -8.46 -32.77
C SER A 213 -15.53 -7.37 -32.53
N SER A 214 -14.42 -7.39 -33.29
CA SER A 214 -13.51 -6.25 -33.33
C SER A 214 -14.29 -5.08 -33.92
N VAL A 215 -14.76 -4.17 -33.06
CA VAL A 215 -15.34 -2.91 -33.53
C VAL A 215 -14.20 -2.14 -34.18
N THR A 216 -14.18 -2.12 -35.51
CA THR A 216 -13.20 -1.37 -36.28
C THR A 216 -13.65 0.08 -36.35
N TRP A 217 -12.93 0.96 -35.67
CA TRP A 217 -13.17 2.40 -35.67
C TRP A 217 -12.61 2.99 -36.97
N SER A 218 -13.43 3.04 -38.02
CA SER A 218 -12.97 3.38 -39.38
C SER A 218 -13.04 4.88 -39.70
N SER A 219 -13.85 5.66 -38.98
CA SER A 219 -13.96 7.12 -39.18
C SER A 219 -13.41 7.92 -37.99
N SER A 220 -13.04 9.18 -38.23
CA SER A 220 -12.62 10.11 -37.17
C SER A 220 -13.71 10.35 -36.13
N ASP A 221 -14.97 10.34 -36.55
CA ASP A 221 -16.12 10.57 -35.67
C ASP A 221 -16.38 9.34 -34.78
N ASP A 222 -16.15 8.13 -35.30
CA ASP A 222 -16.20 6.90 -34.52
C ASP A 222 -15.11 6.89 -33.43
N TYR A 223 -13.90 7.34 -33.75
CA TYR A 223 -12.79 7.41 -32.80
C TYR A 223 -13.04 8.40 -31.65
N ASN A 224 -13.47 9.64 -31.96
CA ASN A 224 -13.78 10.64 -30.94
C ASN A 224 -14.91 10.15 -30.01
N SER A 225 -15.92 9.51 -30.58
CA SER A 225 -17.01 8.90 -29.81
C SER A 225 -16.49 7.79 -28.89
N ALA A 226 -15.58 6.93 -29.37
CA ALA A 226 -14.93 5.89 -28.56
C ALA A 226 -14.21 6.47 -27.34
N LEU A 227 -13.40 7.51 -27.53
CA LEU A 227 -12.67 8.16 -26.45
C LEU A 227 -13.60 8.74 -25.37
N ILE A 228 -14.73 9.32 -25.79
CA ILE A 228 -15.74 9.85 -24.86
C ILE A 228 -16.33 8.69 -24.04
N TRP A 229 -16.72 7.59 -24.68
CA TRP A 229 -17.28 6.42 -23.99
C TRP A 229 -16.29 5.77 -23.02
N ILE A 230 -15.01 5.66 -23.40
CA ILE A 230 -13.96 5.12 -22.53
C ILE A 230 -13.77 6.02 -21.30
N SER A 231 -13.71 7.34 -21.50
CA SER A 231 -13.57 8.31 -20.40
C SER A 231 -14.79 8.31 -19.47
N LEU A 232 -15.99 8.21 -20.04
CA LEU A 232 -17.24 8.11 -19.28
C LEU A 232 -17.27 6.83 -18.45
N THR A 233 -16.84 5.71 -19.03
CA THR A 233 -16.73 4.43 -18.31
C THR A 233 -15.75 4.57 -17.14
N PHE A 234 -14.58 5.19 -17.35
CA PHE A 234 -13.64 5.48 -16.27
C PHE A 234 -14.26 6.32 -15.15
N ALA A 235 -15.03 7.36 -15.50
CA ALA A 235 -15.75 8.17 -14.52
C ALA A 235 -16.79 7.36 -13.72
N TRP A 236 -17.47 6.39 -14.34
CA TRP A 236 -18.35 5.46 -13.63
C TRP A 236 -17.60 4.54 -12.69
N HIS A 237 -16.39 4.09 -13.04
CA HIS A 237 -15.52 3.38 -12.11
C HIS A 237 -15.14 4.26 -10.91
N CYS A 238 -14.84 5.54 -11.11
CA CYS A 238 -14.60 6.49 -10.01
C CYS A 238 -15.81 6.59 -9.08
N ALA A 239 -17.00 6.78 -9.64
CA ALA A 239 -18.24 6.87 -8.88
C ALA A 239 -18.55 5.55 -8.14
N GLY A 240 -18.39 4.42 -8.81
CA GLY A 240 -18.59 3.09 -8.23
C GLY A 240 -17.62 2.80 -7.07
N ALA A 241 -16.34 3.11 -7.24
CA ALA A 241 -15.34 2.95 -6.18
C ALA A 241 -15.70 3.81 -4.96
N LEU A 242 -16.18 5.05 -5.17
CA LEU A 242 -16.63 5.92 -4.08
C LEU A 242 -17.86 5.36 -3.36
N VAL A 243 -18.85 4.86 -4.10
CA VAL A 243 -20.06 4.25 -3.52
C VAL A 243 -19.70 3.00 -2.70
N ILE A 244 -18.83 2.12 -3.21
CA ILE A 244 -18.35 0.94 -2.48
C ILE A 244 -17.68 1.37 -1.17
N LEU A 245 -16.81 2.38 -1.22
CA LEU A 245 -16.14 2.91 -0.04
C LEU A 245 -17.14 3.48 0.99
N LEU A 246 -18.12 4.28 0.54
CA LEU A 246 -19.17 4.83 1.38
C LEU A 246 -20.00 3.74 2.06
N ILE A 247 -20.32 2.66 1.34
CA ILE A 247 -21.02 1.48 1.89
C ILE A 247 -20.16 0.82 2.97
N LEU A 248 -18.86 0.59 2.71
CA LEU A 248 -17.95 -0.02 3.70
C LEU A 248 -17.82 0.85 4.96
N MET A 249 -17.75 2.18 4.81
CA MET A 249 -17.75 3.13 5.93
C MET A 249 -19.09 3.18 6.68
N ALA A 250 -20.23 3.08 5.98
CA ALA A 250 -21.54 3.04 6.63
C ALA A 250 -21.75 1.73 7.41
N LEU A 251 -21.29 0.61 6.86
CA LEU A 251 -21.35 -0.70 7.51
C LEU A 251 -20.46 -0.76 8.75
N SER A 252 -19.34 -0.05 8.77
CA SER A 252 -18.49 0.04 9.95
C SER A 252 -19.07 0.91 11.06
N ARG A 253 -19.66 2.07 10.73
CA ARG A 253 -20.31 2.97 11.70
C ARG A 253 -21.48 2.30 12.41
N LYS A 254 -22.22 1.41 11.74
CA LYS A 254 -23.26 0.59 12.38
C LYS A 254 -22.70 -0.42 13.41
N ARG A 255 -21.41 -0.77 13.31
CA ARG A 255 -20.73 -1.70 14.23
C ARG A 255 -20.04 -0.98 15.40
N THR A 256 -19.81 0.33 15.31
CA THR A 256 -19.20 1.15 16.35
C THR A 256 -20.10 2.35 16.70
N PRO A 257 -20.91 2.28 17.77
CA PRO A 257 -21.58 3.48 18.27
C PRO A 257 -20.52 4.51 18.67
N ILE A 258 -20.76 5.76 18.28
CA ILE A 258 -19.87 6.92 18.45
C ILE A 258 -19.37 6.97 19.91
N LEU A 259 -18.11 6.60 20.15
CA LEU A 259 -17.38 7.03 21.34
C LEU A 259 -16.51 8.21 20.91
N GLY A 260 -16.87 9.40 21.41
CA GLY A 260 -16.00 10.56 21.58
C GLY A 260 -15.23 11.04 20.36
N VAL A 261 -15.62 12.21 19.84
CA VAL A 261 -14.65 13.12 19.20
C VAL A 261 -13.45 13.24 20.16
N PRO A 262 -12.22 12.87 19.77
CA PRO A 262 -11.08 13.14 20.63
C PRO A 262 -10.94 14.67 20.75
N PRO A 263 -10.80 15.22 21.96
CA PRO A 263 -10.61 16.66 22.14
C PRO A 263 -9.36 17.14 21.37
N PRO A 264 -9.28 18.44 21.01
CA PRO A 264 -8.13 19.00 20.30
C PRO A 264 -6.91 18.98 21.23
N MET A 265 -6.23 17.85 21.28
CA MET A 265 -5.09 17.57 22.17
C MET A 265 -3.83 17.22 21.38
N GLN A 266 -3.84 17.38 20.05
CA GLN A 266 -2.73 16.99 19.20
C GLN A 266 -1.69 18.11 19.03
N MET A 267 -2.07 19.39 18.98
CA MET A 267 -1.10 20.49 18.81
C MET A 267 -0.17 20.67 20.02
N GLU A 268 -0.70 20.64 21.24
CA GLU A 268 0.11 20.84 22.46
C GLU A 268 1.13 19.70 22.67
N GLN A 269 0.77 18.45 22.36
CA GLN A 269 1.69 17.32 22.52
C GLN A 269 2.81 17.31 21.46
N PHE A 270 2.56 17.82 20.26
CA PHE A 270 3.62 18.01 19.26
C PHE A 270 4.59 19.14 19.67
N GLU A 271 4.10 20.27 20.19
CA GLU A 271 4.95 21.35 20.72
C GLU A 271 5.75 20.95 21.97
N GLU A 272 5.16 20.15 22.87
CA GLU A 272 5.83 19.65 24.07
C GLU A 272 6.89 18.58 23.72
N ARG A 273 6.64 17.80 22.65
CA ARG A 273 7.62 16.88 22.06
C ARG A 273 8.79 17.60 21.40
N GLU A 274 8.55 18.70 20.68
CA GLU A 274 9.66 19.50 20.13
C GLU A 274 10.49 20.18 21.21
N ARG A 275 9.85 20.71 22.27
CA ARG A 275 10.57 21.27 23.43
C ARG A 275 11.43 20.25 24.18
N SER A 276 11.00 18.99 24.25
CA SER A 276 11.76 17.93 24.93
C SER A 276 12.90 17.35 24.08
N ILE A 277 12.83 17.45 22.75
CA ILE A 277 13.95 17.08 21.86
C ILE A 277 15.07 18.13 21.95
N VAL A 278 14.72 19.40 22.14
CA VAL A 278 15.71 20.50 22.26
C VAL A 278 16.41 20.52 23.64
N SER A 279 15.84 19.88 24.67
CA SER A 279 16.34 19.95 26.05
C SER A 279 17.25 18.78 26.49
N ILE A 280 17.75 17.94 25.57
CA ILE A 280 18.70 16.87 25.91
C ILE A 280 20.00 17.50 26.44
N PRO A 281 20.42 17.24 27.70
CA PRO A 281 21.67 17.78 28.22
C PRO A 281 22.85 17.11 27.51
N ARG A 282 23.82 17.91 27.03
CA ARG A 282 25.12 17.39 26.58
C ARG A 282 25.73 16.59 27.73
N CYS A 283 25.93 15.29 27.54
CA CYS A 283 26.66 14.45 28.47
C CYS A 283 28.07 15.03 28.69
N HIS A 284 28.32 15.52 29.91
CA HIS A 284 29.66 15.87 30.37
C HIS A 284 30.43 14.56 30.57
N PHE A 285 31.53 14.40 29.85
CA PHE A 285 32.44 13.26 29.96
C PHE A 285 33.35 13.46 31.18
N SER A 286 33.02 12.83 32.31
CA SER A 286 33.91 12.79 33.47
C SER A 286 34.72 11.49 33.44
N SER A 287 35.99 11.62 33.08
CA SER A 287 36.99 10.55 33.14
C SER A 287 37.34 10.24 34.60
N MET A 288 37.02 9.02 35.06
CA MET A 288 37.59 8.43 36.28
C MET A 288 39.01 7.91 35.97
N SER A 289 40.02 8.47 36.62
CA SER A 289 41.32 7.84 36.81
C SER A 289 41.64 7.81 38.30
N ASN A 290 41.33 6.68 38.94
CA ASN A 290 41.85 6.32 40.26
C ASN A 290 43.34 5.96 40.10
N TYR A 291 44.23 6.64 40.82
CA TYR A 291 45.58 6.16 41.06
C TYR A 291 46.00 6.42 42.52
N GLY A 292 46.12 5.31 43.26
CA GLY A 292 47.20 5.02 44.20
C GLY A 292 47.43 5.97 45.36
N ASP A 293 46.79 5.66 46.49
CA ASP A 293 47.20 6.05 47.82
C ASP A 293 48.28 5.07 48.31
N MET A 294 49.54 5.51 48.37
CA MET A 294 50.63 4.79 49.05
C MET A 294 51.77 5.78 49.32
N ASN A 295 51.77 6.38 50.51
CA ASN A 295 52.99 6.84 51.18
C ASN A 295 52.71 7.15 52.66
N ASN A 296 52.80 6.11 53.50
CA ASN A 296 53.14 6.29 54.90
C ASN A 296 53.82 5.02 55.43
N MET A 297 55.15 5.04 55.53
CA MET A 297 55.98 4.45 56.61
C MET A 297 57.41 4.18 56.15
N LYS A 298 58.35 4.75 56.94
CA LYS A 298 59.78 4.45 57.18
C LYS A 298 60.63 5.72 57.03
N ALA A 299 61.25 6.31 58.05
CA ALA A 299 62.01 5.75 59.19
C ALA A 299 63.11 4.79 58.73
#